data_AF-A0A916FK63-F1
#
_entry.id   AF-A0A916FK63-F1
#
_cell.length_a   1.000
_cell.length_b   1.000
_cell.length_c   1.000
_cell.angle_alpha   90.00
_cell.angle_beta   90.00
_cell.angle_gamma   90.00
#
_symmetry.space_group_name_H-M   'P 1'
#
loop_
_entity.id
_entity.type
_entity.pdbx_description
1 polymer ?
#
loop_
_entity_poly.entity_id
_entity_poly.type
_entity_poly.pdbx_seq_one_letter_code
_entity_poly.pdbx_strand_id
1 'polypeptide(L)'
;MPYNEPESDDPMELVGMVMPGEPGQLEAMAECLVEEYVRLGWDAPRLMTLFVNPRFMATHRVYRQKGAAYVQELIERMCVKWGVCLNREEGVIHG
;
A
#
# COMPACT_ATOMS: atom_id res chain seq x y z
N MET A 1 -31.95 5.33 25.52
CA MET A 1 -32.63 5.20 24.21
C MET A 1 -32.20 3.86 23.63
N PRO A 2 -33.11 2.93 23.27
CA PRO A 2 -32.71 1.70 22.59
C PRO A 2 -32.23 2.06 21.17
N TYR A 3 -31.20 1.38 20.67
CA TYR A 3 -30.69 1.56 19.31
C TYR A 3 -31.67 0.88 18.34
N ASN A 4 -32.28 1.64 17.43
CA ASN A 4 -33.07 1.09 16.33
C ASN A 4 -32.16 0.37 15.33
N GLU A 5 -32.68 -0.68 14.70
CA GLU A 5 -32.03 -1.36 13.58
C GLU A 5 -31.83 -0.39 12.41
N PRO A 6 -30.73 -0.51 11.64
CA PRO A 6 -30.50 0.34 10.47
C PRO A 6 -31.63 0.13 9.45
N GLU A 7 -32.34 1.20 9.13
CA GLU A 7 -33.40 1.22 8.13
C GLU A 7 -32.78 1.35 6.73
N SER A 8 -33.21 0.52 5.77
CA SER A 8 -32.62 0.44 4.42
C SER A 8 -32.67 1.75 3.62
N ASP A 9 -33.52 2.69 4.02
CA ASP A 9 -33.72 3.98 3.34
C ASP A 9 -33.22 5.15 4.20
N ASP A 10 -32.39 4.90 5.22
CA ASP A 10 -31.86 5.97 6.08
C ASP A 10 -30.99 6.93 5.24
N PRO A 11 -31.43 8.19 5.03
CA PRO A 11 -30.65 9.16 4.26
C PRO A 11 -29.32 9.53 4.95
N MET A 12 -29.15 9.19 6.22
CA MET A 12 -27.93 9.39 6.99
C MET A 12 -27.03 8.13 7.04
N GLU A 13 -27.36 7.07 6.30
CA GLU A 13 -26.50 5.88 6.20
C GLU A 13 -25.11 6.26 5.63
N LEU A 14 -24.05 5.77 6.27
CA LEU A 14 -22.70 5.95 5.79
C LEU A 14 -22.43 5.04 4.58
N VAL A 15 -22.56 5.61 3.38
CA VAL A 15 -22.21 4.95 2.12
C VAL A 15 -20.82 5.36 1.63
N GLY A 16 -20.00 4.38 1.28
CA GLY A 16 -18.71 4.62 0.64
C GLY A 16 -18.86 4.77 -0.87
N MET A 17 -18.42 5.90 -1.44
CA MET A 17 -18.38 6.11 -2.90
C MET A 17 -16.93 6.18 -3.40
N VAL A 18 -16.66 5.55 -4.55
CA VAL A 18 -15.38 5.71 -5.24
C VAL A 18 -15.43 6.98 -6.08
N MET A 19 -14.65 7.98 -5.67
CA MET A 19 -14.44 9.17 -6.49
C MET A 19 -13.39 8.88 -7.57
N PRO A 20 -13.59 9.35 -8.82
CA PRO A 20 -12.54 9.28 -9.82
C PRO A 20 -11.34 10.11 -9.34
N GLY A 21 -10.15 9.53 -9.43
CA GLY A 21 -8.91 10.25 -9.15
C GLY A 21 -8.44 10.99 -10.40
N GLU A 22 -7.61 12.01 -10.20
CA GLU A 22 -6.91 12.69 -11.28
C GLU A 22 -5.81 11.80 -11.89
N PRO A 23 -5.42 12.04 -13.15
CA PRO A 23 -4.28 11.37 -13.75
C PRO A 23 -3.03 11.47 -12.85
N GLY A 24 -2.39 10.33 -12.56
CA GLY A 24 -1.21 10.29 -11.69
C GLY A 24 -1.50 10.21 -10.19
N GLN A 25 -2.74 10.39 -9.75
CA GLN A 25 -3.08 10.38 -8.32
C GLN A 25 -2.87 9.00 -7.68
N LEU A 26 -3.12 7.92 -8.42
CA LEU A 26 -2.91 6.56 -7.94
C LEU A 26 -1.42 6.30 -7.68
N GLU A 27 -0.56 6.75 -8.59
CA GLU A 27 0.89 6.63 -8.53
C GLU A 27 1.46 7.46 -7.38
N ALA A 28 1.00 8.70 -7.23
CA ALA A 28 1.38 9.56 -6.10
C ALA A 28 0.98 8.93 -4.76
N MET A 29 -0.23 8.36 -4.66
CA MET A 29 -0.67 7.63 -3.46
C MET A 29 0.20 6.40 -3.19
N ALA A 30 0.53 5.63 -4.23
CA ALA A 30 1.39 4.44 -4.11
C ALA A 30 2.80 4.83 -3.63
N GLU A 31 3.37 5.91 -4.15
CA GLU A 31 4.66 6.46 -3.72
C GLU A 31 4.62 6.86 -2.24
N CYS A 32 3.60 7.61 -1.81
CA CYS A 32 3.45 8.00 -0.40
C CYS A 32 3.33 6.78 0.54
N LEU A 33 2.54 5.77 0.15
CA LEU A 33 2.39 4.54 0.95
C LEU A 33 3.71 3.80 1.08
N VAL A 34 4.44 3.60 -0.02
CA VAL A 34 5.75 2.93 0.02
C VAL A 34 6.74 3.76 0.83
N GLU A 35 6.76 5.08 0.66
CA GLU A 35 7.62 5.99 1.42
C GLU A 35 7.46 5.81 2.93
N GLU A 36 6.22 5.76 3.41
CA GLU A 36 5.92 5.62 4.84
C GLU A 36 6.56 4.36 5.42
N TYR A 37 6.34 3.19 4.79
CA TYR A 37 6.86 1.92 5.28
C TYR A 37 8.38 1.79 5.08
N VAL A 38 8.92 2.32 3.98
CA VAL A 38 10.38 2.40 3.78
C VAL A 38 11.00 3.21 4.92
N ARG A 39 10.43 4.35 5.29
CA ARG A 39 10.96 5.17 6.40
C ARG A 39 10.81 4.51 7.78
N LEU A 40 9.95 3.50 7.91
CA LEU A 40 9.82 2.64 9.09
C LEU A 40 10.79 1.45 9.09
N GLY A 41 11.70 1.34 8.12
CA GLY A 41 12.69 0.26 8.07
C GLY A 41 12.20 -1.03 7.40
N TRP A 42 11.11 -0.98 6.62
CA TRP A 42 10.61 -2.17 5.92
C TRP A 42 11.43 -2.45 4.66
N ASP A 43 11.69 -3.74 4.42
CA ASP A 43 12.40 -4.22 3.24
C ASP A 43 11.44 -4.48 2.06
N ALA A 44 12.02 -4.66 0.86
CA ALA A 44 11.25 -4.84 -0.37
C ALA A 44 10.30 -6.06 -0.34
N PRO A 45 10.71 -7.25 0.17
CA PRO A 45 9.79 -8.39 0.28
C PRO A 45 8.59 -8.10 1.18
N ARG A 46 8.80 -7.46 2.34
CA ARG A 46 7.70 -7.11 3.25
C ARG A 46 6.78 -6.06 2.63
N LEU A 47 7.32 -5.06 1.93
CA LEU A 47 6.52 -4.07 1.18
C LEU A 47 5.64 -4.73 0.12
N MET A 48 6.17 -5.69 -0.64
CA MET A 48 5.41 -6.41 -1.67
C MET A 48 4.18 -7.12 -1.10
N THR A 49 4.22 -7.59 0.16
CA THR A 49 3.06 -8.24 0.81
C THR A 49 1.83 -7.34 0.89
N LEU A 50 2.03 -6.02 1.02
CA LEU A 50 0.94 -5.04 1.03
C LEU A 50 0.24 -4.96 -0.32
N PHE A 51 0.97 -5.16 -1.42
CA PHE A 51 0.44 -5.05 -2.77
C PHE A 51 -0.27 -6.34 -3.23
N VAL A 52 0.22 -7.51 -2.87
CA VAL A 52 -0.39 -8.78 -3.33
C VAL A 52 -1.59 -9.21 -2.49
N ASN A 53 -1.73 -8.71 -1.26
CA ASN A 53 -2.77 -9.14 -0.33
C ASN A 53 -4.06 -8.30 -0.48
N PRO A 54 -5.22 -8.91 -0.83
CA PRO A 54 -6.48 -8.20 -1.01
C PRO A 54 -7.01 -7.46 0.22
N ARG A 55 -6.55 -7.78 1.43
CA ARG A 55 -6.94 -7.04 2.65
C ARG A 55 -6.44 -5.60 2.65
N PHE A 56 -5.38 -5.31 1.91
CA PHE A 56 -4.84 -3.95 1.77
C PHE A 56 -5.38 -3.33 0.48
N MET A 57 -6.65 -2.93 0.52
CA MET A 57 -7.41 -2.52 -0.67
C MET A 57 -6.70 -1.42 -1.50
N ALA A 58 -6.07 -0.44 -0.85
CA ALA A 58 -5.39 0.67 -1.53
C ALA A 58 -4.18 0.19 -2.37
N THR A 59 -3.22 -0.49 -1.75
CA THR A 59 -2.02 -1.03 -2.42
C THR A 59 -2.38 -2.18 -3.37
N HIS A 60 -3.35 -3.02 -3.00
CA HIS A 60 -3.82 -4.09 -3.86
C HIS A 60 -4.49 -3.57 -5.14
N ARG A 61 -5.20 -2.43 -5.06
CA ARG A 61 -5.73 -1.75 -6.24
C ARG A 61 -4.61 -1.31 -7.19
N VAL A 62 -3.52 -0.76 -6.67
CA VAL A 62 -2.34 -0.40 -7.48
C VAL A 62 -1.77 -1.64 -8.18
N TYR A 63 -1.58 -2.73 -7.45
CA TYR A 63 -1.09 -4.00 -8.00
C TYR A 63 -1.98 -4.53 -9.12
N ARG A 64 -3.32 -4.50 -8.94
CA ARG A 64 -4.28 -4.96 -9.94
C ARG A 64 -4.30 -4.08 -11.19
N GLN A 65 -4.09 -2.77 -11.06
CA GLN A 65 -4.16 -1.83 -12.19
C GLN A 65 -2.83 -1.67 -12.94
N LYS A 66 -1.70 -1.79 -12.25
CA LYS A 66 -0.36 -1.53 -12.81
C LYS A 66 0.50 -2.78 -12.98
N GLY A 67 0.18 -3.85 -12.26
CA GLY A 67 0.90 -5.13 -12.32
C GLY A 67 2.14 -5.19 -11.43
N ALA A 68 2.67 -6.42 -11.31
CA ALA A 68 3.79 -6.73 -10.40
C ALA A 68 5.08 -5.98 -10.75
N ALA A 69 5.41 -5.86 -12.05
CA ALA A 69 6.64 -5.22 -12.50
C ALA A 69 6.71 -3.73 -12.08
N TYR A 70 5.60 -3.01 -12.25
CA TYR A 70 5.49 -1.61 -11.81
C TYR A 70 5.68 -1.49 -10.30
N VAL A 71 5.05 -2.36 -9.52
CA VAL A 71 5.14 -2.34 -8.05
C VAL A 71 6.57 -2.64 -7.58
N GLN A 72 7.23 -3.60 -8.23
CA GLN A 72 8.62 -3.92 -7.93
C GLN A 72 9.53 -2.72 -8.20
N GLU A 73 9.41 -2.08 -9.37
CA GLU A 73 10.19 -0.89 -9.72
C GLU A 73 9.93 0.27 -8.75
N LEU A 74 8.67 0.49 -8.37
CA LEU A 74 8.28 1.50 -7.38
C LEU A 74 8.97 1.25 -6.03
N ILE A 75 8.91 0.02 -5.52
CA ILE A 75 9.53 -0.35 -4.23
C ILE A 75 11.05 -0.16 -4.30
N GLU A 76 11.70 -0.67 -5.35
CA GLU A 76 13.14 -0.53 -5.56
C GLU A 76 13.57 0.94 -5.62
N ARG A 77 12.85 1.76 -6.39
CA ARG A 77 13.12 3.21 -6.50
C ARG A 77 13.03 3.91 -5.14
N MET A 78 12.02 3.60 -4.35
CA MET A 78 11.81 4.23 -3.03
C MET A 78 12.82 3.75 -2.00
N CYS A 79 13.14 2.46 -2.01
CA CYS A 79 14.21 1.87 -1.22
C CYS A 79 15.57 2.55 -1.47
N VAL A 80 15.91 2.80 -2.74
CA VAL A 80 17.14 3.51 -3.13
C VAL A 80 17.09 4.97 -2.70
N LYS A 81 15.96 5.67 -2.91
CA LYS A 81 15.76 7.08 -2.54
C LYS A 81 16.02 7.33 -1.05
N TRP A 82 15.58 6.40 -0.19
CA TRP A 82 15.65 6.56 1.27
C TRP A 82 16.77 5.76 1.93
N GLY A 83 17.53 4.96 1.18
CA GLY A 83 18.71 4.24 1.68
C GLY A 83 18.42 3.06 2.61
N VAL A 84 17.19 2.52 2.60
CA VAL A 84 16.73 1.54 3.60
C VAL A 84 16.86 0.08 3.14
N CYS A 85 17.10 -0.19 1.85
CA CYS A 85 17.04 -1.58 1.33
C CYS A 85 18.33 -2.08 0.66
N LEU A 86 19.50 -1.49 0.92
CA LEU A 86 20.78 -2.07 0.50
C LEU A 86 21.33 -3.05 1.56
N ASN A 87 20.54 -4.04 1.96
CA ASN A 87 21.10 -5.21 2.64
C ASN A 87 21.47 -6.24 1.58
N ARG A 88 22.65 -6.06 0.98
CA ARG A 88 23.39 -7.17 0.37
C ARG A 88 24.26 -7.76 1.47
N GLU A 89 23.74 -8.78 2.13
CA GLU A 89 24.45 -9.71 3.02
C GLU A 89 25.32 -9.10 4.15
N GLU A 90 24.78 -9.08 5.37
CA GLU A 90 25.57 -9.27 6.61
C GLU A 90 24.80 -10.29 7.47
N GLY A 91 25.31 -11.44 7.90
CA GLY A 91 26.63 -12.04 7.79
C GLY A 91 26.57 -13.55 8.09
N VAL A 92 27.60 -14.23 7.63
CA VAL A 92 27.92 -15.65 7.81
C VAL A 92 28.38 -15.93 9.27
N ILE A 93 27.87 -17.05 9.83
CA ILE A 93 28.28 -17.86 11.01
C ILE A 93 28.94 -17.19 12.24
N HIS A 94 28.39 -17.46 13.44
CA HIS A 94 29.07 -18.20 14.52
C HIS A 94 28.13 -18.47 15.70
N GLY A 95 28.10 -19.74 16.12
CA GLY A 95 27.35 -20.27 17.26
C GLY A 95 27.39 -21.79 17.23
#